data_AF-A0A3S0ZJ06-F1
#
_entry.id   AF-A0A3S0ZJ06-F1
#
_cell.length_a   1.000
_cell.length_b   1.000
_cell.length_c   1.000
_cell.angle_alpha   90.00
_cell.angle_beta   90.00
_cell.angle_gamma   90.00
#
_symmetry.space_group_name_H-M   'P 1'
#
loop_
_entity.id
_entity.type
_entity.pdbx_description
1 polymer ?
#
loop_
_entity_poly.entity_id
_entity_poly.type
_entity_poly.pdbx_seq_one_letter_code
_entity_poly.pdbx_strand_id
1 'polypeptide(L)'
;MEDLINGFNAVDKEPEILKQTPATALVDGNNCLGPVVGKYCIDLAIEKAKSMGIGWVCAKGSNHFGIAGWYSMRAMEEGLIGMAFCNTSPFMIPTRGKTKTLGTNPISVAAKGNNGEEFVLDMATTAVAQGKVRNQCDCCYSKLSYFKS
;
A
#
# COMPACT_ATOMS: atom_id res chain seq x y z
N MET A 1 -11.37 10.31 -9.55
CA MET A 1 -12.66 10.95 -9.26
C MET A 1 -13.83 10.10 -9.77
N GLU A 2 -13.66 9.41 -10.91
CA GLU A 2 -14.61 8.40 -11.41
C GLU A 2 -14.96 7.28 -10.43
N ASP A 3 -13.99 6.73 -9.68
CA ASP A 3 -14.24 5.64 -8.74
C ASP A 3 -15.11 6.02 -7.52
N LEU A 4 -15.19 7.31 -7.20
CA LEU A 4 -16.10 7.85 -6.18
C LEU A 4 -17.50 8.04 -6.76
N ILE A 5 -17.60 8.48 -8.01
CA ILE A 5 -18.86 8.73 -8.71
C ILE A 5 -19.55 7.39 -9.07
N ASN A 6 -18.79 6.36 -9.40
CA ASN A 6 -19.29 5.03 -9.76
C ASN A 6 -19.62 4.13 -8.56
N GLY A 7 -19.46 4.61 -7.31
CA GLY A 7 -19.79 3.85 -6.10
C GLY A 7 -18.86 2.67 -5.80
N PHE A 8 -17.68 2.61 -6.43
CA PHE A 8 -16.68 1.57 -6.15
C PHE A 8 -16.03 1.73 -4.76
N ASN A 9 -16.15 2.91 -4.15
CA ASN A 9 -15.71 3.15 -2.78
C ASN A 9 -16.91 3.60 -1.94
N ALA A 10 -17.11 2.99 -0.77
CA ALA A 10 -18.10 3.45 0.20
C ALA A 10 -17.59 4.76 0.83
N VAL A 11 -18.36 5.84 0.66
CA VAL A 11 -18.01 7.19 1.18
C VAL A 11 -18.58 7.42 2.58
N ASP A 12 -19.59 6.64 2.96
CA ASP A 12 -20.37 6.81 4.20
C ASP A 12 -20.04 5.74 5.25
N LYS A 13 -19.01 4.93 5.01
CA LYS A 13 -18.58 3.86 5.91
C LYS A 13 -17.22 4.17 6.50
N GLU A 14 -16.97 3.64 7.68
CA GLU A 14 -15.68 3.73 8.36
C GLU A 14 -15.05 2.34 8.49
N PRO A 15 -13.71 2.25 8.56
CA PRO A 15 -13.03 1.01 8.88
C PRO A 15 -13.44 0.49 10.27
N GLU A 16 -13.71 -0.81 10.39
CA GLU A 16 -14.18 -1.44 11.62
C GLU A 16 -13.25 -2.58 12.06
N ILE A 17 -12.96 -2.70 13.35
CA ILE A 17 -12.19 -3.82 13.90
C ILE A 17 -13.10 -5.04 14.03
N LEU A 18 -12.84 -6.07 13.23
CA LEU A 18 -13.56 -7.36 13.32
C LEU A 18 -13.05 -8.23 14.48
N LYS A 19 -11.75 -8.20 14.72
CA LYS A 19 -11.09 -9.01 15.77
C LYS A 19 -9.82 -8.33 16.21
N GLN A 20 -9.53 -8.36 17.50
CA GLN A 20 -8.27 -7.86 18.03
C GLN A 20 -7.73 -8.68 19.20
N THR A 21 -6.42 -8.58 19.36
CA THR A 21 -5.66 -8.96 20.54
C THR A 21 -4.88 -7.72 21.01
N PRO A 22 -4.15 -7.78 22.14
CA PRO A 22 -3.30 -6.67 22.57
C PRO A 22 -2.30 -6.23 21.49
N ALA A 23 -1.72 -7.18 20.75
CA ALA A 23 -0.67 -6.91 19.76
C ALA A 23 -1.15 -6.94 18.29
N THR A 24 -2.35 -7.46 18.00
CA THR A 24 -2.82 -7.64 16.62
C THR A 24 -4.26 -7.19 16.40
N ALA A 25 -4.63 -6.82 15.16
CA ALA A 25 -6.01 -6.60 14.78
C ALA A 25 -6.31 -6.99 13.32
N LEU A 26 -7.56 -7.35 13.08
CA LEU A 26 -8.16 -7.53 11.77
C LEU A 26 -9.22 -6.44 11.57
N VAL A 27 -9.06 -5.64 10.53
CA VAL A 27 -9.93 -4.51 10.18
C VAL A 27 -10.68 -4.83 8.89
N ASP A 28 -12.00 -4.60 8.89
CA ASP A 28 -12.78 -4.49 7.66
C ASP A 28 -12.76 -3.05 7.16
N GLY A 29 -12.21 -2.85 5.96
CA GLY A 29 -12.17 -1.56 5.30
C GLY A 29 -13.52 -1.13 4.75
N ASN A 30 -14.56 -1.99 4.78
CA ASN A 30 -15.91 -1.65 4.33
C ASN A 30 -15.98 -1.07 2.90
N ASN A 31 -15.02 -1.44 2.06
CA ASN A 31 -14.80 -0.90 0.72
C ASN A 31 -14.55 0.62 0.68
N CYS A 32 -14.00 1.18 1.75
CA CYS A 32 -13.61 2.59 1.82
C CYS A 32 -12.36 2.88 0.99
N LEU A 33 -12.05 4.17 0.85
CA LEU A 33 -10.83 4.64 0.21
C LEU A 33 -9.58 4.03 0.87
N GLY A 34 -8.67 3.50 0.05
CA GLY A 34 -7.44 2.86 0.50
C GLY A 34 -6.63 3.71 1.48
N PRO A 35 -6.41 5.02 1.25
CA PRO A 35 -5.72 5.89 2.21
C PRO A 35 -6.39 6.03 3.57
N VAL A 36 -7.72 6.00 3.62
CA VAL A 36 -8.50 6.07 4.88
C VAL A 36 -8.29 4.79 5.69
N VAL A 37 -8.43 3.63 5.04
CA VAL A 37 -8.22 2.32 5.68
C VAL A 37 -6.75 2.16 6.09
N GLY A 38 -5.81 2.53 5.22
CA GLY A 38 -4.37 2.44 5.49
C GLY A 38 -3.96 3.30 6.68
N LYS A 39 -4.44 4.55 6.76
CA LYS A 39 -4.18 5.45 7.88
C LYS A 39 -4.73 4.87 9.20
N TYR A 40 -5.97 4.39 9.18
CA TYR A 40 -6.58 3.77 10.34
C TYR A 40 -5.76 2.56 10.85
N CYS A 41 -5.35 1.69 9.93
CA CYS A 41 -4.59 0.49 10.28
C CYS A 41 -3.21 0.80 10.85
N ILE A 42 -2.47 1.75 10.27
CA ILE A 42 -1.14 2.10 10.77
C ILE A 42 -1.22 2.80 12.13
N ASP A 43 -2.22 3.67 12.35
CA ASP A 43 -2.43 4.33 13.64
C ASP A 43 -2.73 3.31 14.75
N LEU A 44 -3.60 2.34 14.46
CA LEU A 44 -3.90 1.24 15.37
C LEU A 44 -2.67 0.34 15.61
N ALA A 45 -1.85 0.11 14.59
CA ALA A 45 -0.61 -0.67 14.73
C ALA A 45 0.40 0.05 15.64
N ILE A 46 0.56 1.36 15.48
CA ILE A 46 1.44 2.18 16.32
C ILE A 46 0.97 2.16 17.78
N GLU A 47 -0.32 2.34 18.03
CA GLU A 47 -0.89 2.29 19.38
C GLU A 47 -0.58 0.95 20.06
N LYS A 48 -0.85 -0.16 19.36
CA LYS A 48 -0.58 -1.51 19.86
C LYS A 48 0.91 -1.75 20.08
N ALA A 49 1.76 -1.31 19.15
CA ALA A 49 3.21 -1.44 19.27
C ALA A 49 3.76 -0.67 20.48
N LYS A 50 3.24 0.52 20.78
CA LYS A 50 3.63 1.28 21.98
C LYS A 50 3.22 0.58 23.27
N SER A 51 2.10 -0.14 23.27
CA SER A 51 1.62 -0.86 24.47
C SER A 51 2.27 -2.23 24.68
N MET A 52 2.52 -3.00 23.61
CA MET A 52 2.93 -4.42 23.67
C MET A 52 4.31 -4.69 23.05
N GLY A 53 4.99 -3.68 22.53
CA GLY A 53 6.26 -3.79 21.79
C GLY A 53 6.10 -4.16 20.31
N ILE A 54 4.95 -4.73 19.91
CA ILE A 54 4.62 -5.05 18.52
C ILE A 54 3.15 -4.78 18.22
N GLY A 55 2.88 -4.28 17.01
CA GLY A 55 1.54 -4.02 16.51
C GLY A 55 1.43 -4.56 15.08
N TRP A 56 0.53 -5.52 14.85
CA TRP A 56 0.28 -6.08 13.53
C TRP A 56 -1.20 -5.96 13.15
N VAL A 57 -1.49 -5.16 12.13
CA VAL A 57 -2.86 -4.91 11.68
C VAL A 57 -3.03 -5.35 10.23
N CYS A 58 -4.02 -6.20 9.99
CA CYS A 58 -4.41 -6.64 8.65
C CYS A 58 -5.74 -5.99 8.27
N ALA A 59 -5.84 -5.44 7.06
CA ALA A 59 -7.10 -4.97 6.48
C ALA A 59 -7.64 -5.99 5.47
N LYS A 60 -8.96 -6.16 5.42
CA LYS A 60 -9.69 -6.79 4.32
C LYS A 60 -10.72 -5.82 3.76
N GLY A 61 -11.17 -6.01 2.51
CA GLY A 61 -12.19 -5.15 1.91
C GLY A 61 -11.74 -3.69 1.75
N SER A 62 -10.47 -3.46 1.41
CA SER A 62 -9.89 -2.14 1.17
C SER A 62 -9.55 -1.93 -0.30
N ASN A 63 -9.35 -0.66 -0.68
CA ASN A 63 -8.96 -0.26 -2.04
C ASN A 63 -7.49 0.15 -2.14
N HIS A 64 -7.07 0.61 -3.33
CA HIS A 64 -5.70 1.06 -3.60
C HIS A 64 -5.27 2.18 -2.63
N PHE A 65 -4.32 1.87 -1.76
CA PHE A 65 -3.88 2.76 -0.67
C PHE A 65 -2.73 3.70 -1.02
N GLY A 66 -2.32 3.76 -2.29
CA GLY A 66 -1.32 4.72 -2.76
C GLY A 66 0.11 4.30 -2.44
N ILE A 67 0.86 5.18 -1.78
CA ILE A 67 2.29 5.03 -1.50
C ILE A 67 2.51 4.22 -0.21
N ALA A 68 3.11 3.04 -0.32
CA ALA A 68 3.36 2.17 0.83
C ALA A 68 4.35 2.82 1.82
N GLY A 69 5.34 3.56 1.30
CA GLY A 69 6.34 4.30 2.07
C GLY A 69 5.77 5.28 3.10
N TRP A 70 4.62 5.90 2.82
CA TRP A 70 4.06 6.87 3.76
C TRP A 70 3.61 6.21 5.07
N TYR A 71 3.07 4.99 5.01
CA TYR A 71 2.62 4.28 6.21
C TYR A 71 3.81 3.80 7.05
N SER A 72 4.85 3.28 6.42
CA SER A 72 6.06 2.86 7.15
C SER A 72 6.77 4.06 7.77
N MET A 73 6.90 5.18 7.05
CA MET A 73 7.47 6.43 7.57
C MET A 73 6.67 6.98 8.76
N ARG A 74 5.34 6.88 8.75
CA ARG A 74 4.52 7.33 9.88
C ARG A 74 4.83 6.58 11.18
N ALA A 75 5.09 5.27 11.11
CA ALA A 75 5.54 4.52 12.28
C ALA A 75 6.97 4.90 12.71
N MET A 76 7.83 5.21 11.74
CA MET A 76 9.19 5.70 11.98
C MET A 76 9.23 7.06 12.68
N GLU A 77 8.32 7.97 12.34
CA GLU A 77 8.15 9.27 13.02
C GLU A 77 7.86 9.09 14.52
N GLU A 78 7.10 8.04 14.87
CA GLU A 78 6.72 7.66 16.23
C GLU A 78 7.80 6.84 16.98
N GLY A 79 9.00 6.71 16.40
CA GLY A 79 10.13 5.99 17.00
C GLY A 79 10.04 4.48 16.91
N LEU A 80 9.22 3.94 15.99
CA LEU A 80 9.05 2.52 15.74
C LEU A 80 9.70 2.11 14.42
N ILE A 81 9.89 0.81 14.21
CA ILE A 81 10.16 0.27 12.87
C ILE A 81 8.81 0.10 12.17
N GLY A 82 8.64 0.78 11.04
CA GLY A 82 7.42 0.72 10.23
C GLY A 82 7.51 -0.29 9.11
N MET A 83 6.45 -1.07 8.91
CA MET A 83 6.33 -1.98 7.77
C MET A 83 4.94 -1.86 7.15
N ALA A 84 4.88 -1.84 5.82
CA ALA A 84 3.63 -1.77 5.07
C ALA A 84 3.65 -2.74 3.89
N PHE A 85 2.54 -3.45 3.73
CA PHE A 85 2.33 -4.44 2.67
C PHE A 85 0.94 -4.27 2.08
N CYS A 86 0.82 -4.47 0.77
CA CYS A 86 -0.48 -4.51 0.12
C CYS A 86 -0.45 -5.51 -1.04
N ASN A 87 -1.57 -6.16 -1.30
CA ASN A 87 -1.77 -6.98 -2.47
C ASN A 87 -2.42 -6.18 -3.59
N THR A 88 -2.07 -6.46 -4.83
CA THR A 88 -2.69 -5.84 -6.01
C THR A 88 -3.28 -6.89 -6.94
N SER A 89 -4.16 -6.47 -7.85
CA SER A 89 -4.75 -7.37 -8.84
C SER A 89 -3.67 -8.12 -9.64
N PRO A 90 -3.92 -9.38 -10.06
CA PRO A 90 -2.93 -10.20 -10.73
C PRO A 90 -2.38 -9.52 -11.99
N PHE A 91 -1.08 -9.21 -11.98
CA PHE A 91 -0.39 -8.50 -13.06
C PHE A 91 0.89 -9.22 -13.52
N MET A 92 1.55 -9.95 -12.62
CA MET A 92 2.76 -10.71 -12.84
C MET A 92 2.50 -12.19 -13.09
N ILE A 93 3.29 -12.75 -13.99
CA ILE A 93 3.40 -14.19 -14.21
C ILE A 93 4.54 -14.69 -13.30
N PRO A 94 4.29 -15.66 -12.40
CA PRO A 94 5.36 -16.20 -11.57
C PRO A 94 6.43 -16.87 -12.43
N THR A 95 7.64 -17.01 -11.91
CA THR A 95 8.75 -17.68 -12.61
C THR A 95 8.31 -19.06 -13.10
N ARG A 96 8.42 -19.30 -14.42
CA ARG A 96 7.96 -20.52 -15.12
C ARG A 96 6.43 -20.72 -15.21
N GLY A 97 5.64 -19.68 -14.93
CA GLY A 97 4.20 -19.66 -15.18
C GLY A 97 3.84 -19.24 -16.61
N LYS A 98 2.58 -19.45 -16.99
CA LYS A 98 1.99 -18.94 -18.26
C LYS A 98 0.81 -17.98 -18.04
N THR A 99 0.35 -17.83 -16.80
CA THR A 99 -0.82 -17.03 -16.43
C THR A 99 -0.45 -15.98 -15.40
N LYS A 100 -1.12 -14.82 -15.44
CA LYS A 100 -0.92 -13.73 -14.48
C LYS A 100 -1.59 -14.12 -13.15
N THR A 101 -0.80 -14.21 -12.09
CA THR A 101 -1.27 -14.70 -10.79
C THR A 101 -0.86 -13.78 -9.63
N LEU A 102 0.22 -13.03 -9.74
CA LEU A 102 0.75 -12.19 -8.65
C LEU A 102 0.55 -10.69 -8.95
N GLY A 103 0.35 -9.85 -7.94
CA GLY A 103 0.34 -8.39 -8.09
C GLY A 103 1.75 -7.77 -8.12
N THR A 104 1.82 -6.44 -8.11
CA THR A 104 3.07 -5.68 -7.86
C THR A 104 3.47 -5.65 -6.38
N ASN A 105 2.57 -6.15 -5.52
CA ASN A 105 2.61 -6.27 -4.05
C ASN A 105 3.78 -5.50 -3.41
N PRO A 106 3.62 -4.21 -3.11
CA PRO A 106 4.71 -3.42 -2.56
C PRO A 106 5.08 -3.91 -1.16
N ILE A 107 6.38 -3.80 -0.86
CA ILE A 107 6.97 -3.97 0.46
C ILE A 107 7.63 -2.66 0.81
N SER A 108 7.19 -2.05 1.91
CA SER A 108 7.87 -0.90 2.48
C SER A 108 8.30 -1.14 3.92
N VAL A 109 9.52 -0.71 4.24
CA VAL A 109 10.13 -0.77 5.57
C VAL A 109 10.80 0.57 5.86
N ALA A 110 10.54 1.14 7.03
CA ALA A 110 11.17 2.37 7.48
C ALA A 110 11.67 2.23 8.92
N ALA A 111 12.87 2.74 9.20
CA ALA A 111 13.47 2.70 10.52
C ALA A 111 14.41 3.90 10.73
N LYS A 112 14.46 4.43 11.95
CA LYS A 112 15.47 5.42 12.35
C LYS A 112 16.77 4.72 12.76
N GLY A 113 17.89 5.26 12.29
CA GLY A 113 19.23 4.92 12.72
C GLY A 113 19.70 5.80 13.88
N ASN A 114 20.97 5.64 14.26
CA ASN A 114 21.60 6.53 15.22
C ASN A 114 21.91 7.89 14.56
N ASN A 115 22.04 8.94 15.38
CA ASN A 115 22.45 10.29 14.93
C ASN A 115 21.51 10.94 13.89
N GLY A 116 20.23 10.56 13.85
CA GLY A 116 19.24 11.16 12.95
C GLY A 116 19.25 10.60 11.53
N GLU A 117 19.95 9.48 11.29
CA GLU A 117 19.85 8.75 10.02
C GLU A 117 18.46 8.11 9.88
N GLU A 118 17.94 8.07 8.65
CA GLU A 118 16.67 7.43 8.33
C GLU A 118 16.88 6.42 7.21
N PHE A 119 16.37 5.20 7.42
CA PHE A 119 16.34 4.17 6.40
C PHE A 119 14.90 3.98 5.94
N VAL A 120 14.64 4.20 4.65
CA VAL A 120 13.34 3.97 4.04
C VAL A 120 13.52 3.14 2.77
N LEU A 121 12.93 1.95 2.78
CA LEU A 121 12.77 1.07 1.63
C LEU A 121 11.31 1.11 1.21
N ASP A 122 11.03 1.43 -0.05
CA ASP A 122 9.73 1.25 -0.68
C ASP A 122 9.94 0.64 -2.07
N MET A 123 9.60 -0.63 -2.21
CA MET A 123 9.82 -1.37 -3.45
C MET A 123 8.57 -2.14 -3.88
N ALA A 124 8.32 -2.15 -5.18
CA ALA A 124 7.43 -3.14 -5.78
C ALA A 124 8.15 -4.49 -5.85
N THR A 125 7.41 -5.60 -5.68
CA THR A 125 7.96 -6.96 -5.86
C THR A 125 8.12 -7.35 -7.34
N THR A 126 7.64 -6.50 -8.25
CA THR A 126 7.91 -6.57 -9.69
C THR A 126 9.23 -5.91 -10.07
N ALA A 127 9.91 -6.45 -11.08
CA ALA A 127 11.15 -5.89 -11.64
C ALA A 127 11.04 -4.40 -12.04
N VAL A 128 9.86 -3.96 -12.45
CA VAL A 128 9.58 -2.56 -12.81
C VAL A 128 8.16 -2.21 -12.34
N ALA A 129 7.99 -1.04 -11.72
CA ALA A 129 6.66 -0.53 -11.38
C ALA A 129 5.79 -0.36 -12.64
N GLN A 130 4.50 -0.70 -12.58
CA GLN A 130 3.58 -0.59 -13.71
C GLN A 130 3.56 0.82 -14.33
N GLY A 131 3.69 1.87 -13.49
CA GLY A 131 3.76 3.27 -13.95
C GLY A 131 4.94 3.57 -14.86
N LYS A 132 6.11 2.94 -14.64
CA LYS A 132 7.27 3.11 -15.56
C LYS A 132 6.98 2.49 -16.93
N VAL A 133 6.36 1.31 -16.97
CA VAL A 133 5.97 0.65 -18.23
C VAL A 133 4.89 1.47 -18.95
N ARG A 134 3.88 1.98 -18.22
CA ARG A 134 2.82 2.81 -18.79
C ARG A 134 3.37 4.11 -19.37
N ASN A 135 4.19 4.85 -18.61
CA ASN A 135 4.80 6.09 -19.07
C ASN A 135 5.72 5.87 -20.28
N GLN A 136 6.37 4.71 -20.36
CA GLN A 136 7.20 4.36 -21.51
C GLN A 136 6.37 4.04 -22.76
N CYS A 137 5.23 3.36 -22.60
CA CYS A 137 4.26 3.18 -23.69
C CYS A 137 3.63 4.50 -24.15
N ASP A 138 3.24 5.37 -23.22
CA ASP A 138 2.64 6.68 -23.53
C ASP A 138 3.65 7.62 -24.22
N CYS A 139 4.93 7.56 -23.83
CA CYS A 139 6.02 8.29 -24.51
C CYS A 139 6.29 7.77 -25.94
N CYS A 140 6.21 6.46 -26.16
CA CYS A 140 6.28 5.91 -27.52
C CYS A 140 5.06 6.33 -28.36
N TYR A 141 3.87 6.36 -27.77
CA TYR A 141 2.66 6.76 -28.46
C TYR A 141 2.64 8.25 -28.81
N SER A 142 3.14 9.13 -27.93
CA SER A 142 3.28 10.56 -28.21
C SER A 142 4.30 10.85 -29.30
N LYS A 143 5.41 10.09 -29.37
CA LYS A 143 6.38 10.16 -30.48
C LYS A 143 5.82 9.67 -31.81
N LEU A 144 4.96 8.65 -31.81
CA LEU A 144 4.24 8.19 -33.01
C LEU A 144 3.21 9.22 -33.52
N SER A 145 2.60 10.00 -32.61
CA SER A 145 1.64 11.06 -32.96
C SER A 145 2.34 12.28 -33.62
N TYR A 146 3.60 12.53 -33.25
CA TYR A 146 4.43 13.60 -33.85
C TYR A 146 4.88 13.31 -35.29
N PHE A 147 4.77 12.06 -35.76
CA PHE A 147 5.14 11.66 -37.12
C PHE A 147 3.94 11.60 -38.09
N LYS A 148 2.74 12.01 -37.63
CA LYS A 148 1.49 12.00 -38.41
C LYS A 148 0.97 13.40 -38.79
N SER A 149 1.75 14.46 -38.63
CA SER A 149 1.45 15.82 -39.14
C SER A 149 2.32 16.18 -40.34
#